data_AF-A0A6N6SYG4-F1
#
_entry.id   AF-A0A6N6SYG4-F1
#
_cell.length_a   1.000
_cell.length_b   1.000
_cell.length_c   1.000
_cell.angle_alpha   90.00
_cell.angle_beta   90.00
_cell.angle_gamma   90.00
#
_symmetry.space_group_name_H-M   'P 1'
#
loop_
_entity.id
_entity.type
_entity.pdbx_description
1 polymer ?
#
loop_
_entity_poly.entity_id
_entity_poly.type
_entity_poly.pdbx_seq_one_letter_code
_entity_poly.pdbx_strand_id
1 'polypeptide(L)'
;MISLEDCLALCGLTSDELHALAEHEHIPDMAAAALGQYLLNQPGGCKTIQNMISEDIRWARERGDERHARELTLTLQEFVSSHPEVNNPPLVH
;
A
#
# COMPACT_ATOMS: atom_id res chain seq x y z
N MET A 1 13.58 -9.55 20.33
CA MET A 1 13.53 -8.29 19.56
C MET A 1 12.51 -8.53 18.47
N ILE A 2 11.54 -7.63 18.27
CA ILE A 2 10.56 -7.77 17.20
C ILE A 2 11.25 -7.43 15.87
N SER A 3 11.12 -8.30 14.88
CA SER A 3 11.72 -8.13 13.55
C SER A 3 10.79 -7.38 12.59
N LEU A 4 11.30 -6.90 11.47
CA LEU A 4 10.46 -6.30 10.41
C LEU A 4 9.40 -7.29 9.90
N GLU A 5 9.74 -8.58 9.83
CA GLU A 5 8.82 -9.66 9.46
C GLU A 5 7.67 -9.82 10.46
N ASP A 6 7.95 -9.67 11.77
CA ASP A 6 6.91 -9.68 12.81
C ASP A 6 5.99 -8.44 12.68
N CYS A 7 6.54 -7.27 12.33
CA CYS A 7 5.77 -6.05 12.10
C CYS A 7 4.91 -6.13 10.83
N LEU A 8 5.42 -6.75 9.75
CA LEU A 8 4.67 -7.01 8.52
C LEU A 8 3.49 -7.96 8.78
N ALA A 9 3.73 -9.04 9.53
CA ALA A 9 2.68 -9.98 9.92
C ALA A 9 1.58 -9.33 10.78
N LEU A 10 1.91 -8.25 11.52
CA LEU A 10 0.98 -7.50 12.36
C LEU A 10 0.28 -6.34 11.62
N CYS A 11 0.91 -5.74 10.61
CA CYS A 11 0.38 -4.55 9.94
C CYS A 11 -0.66 -4.88 8.87
N GLY A 12 -0.78 -6.13 8.43
CA GLY A 12 -1.77 -6.56 7.44
C GLY A 12 -1.40 -6.25 5.99
N LEU A 13 -0.16 -5.83 5.75
CA LEU A 13 0.39 -5.58 4.41
C LEU A 13 1.49 -6.59 4.07
N THR A 14 1.63 -6.88 2.78
CA THR A 14 2.78 -7.61 2.24
C THR A 14 4.04 -6.73 2.22
N SER A 15 5.21 -7.34 2.03
CA SER A 15 6.46 -6.58 1.91
C SER A 15 6.44 -5.60 0.73
N ASP A 16 5.83 -6.00 -0.39
CA ASP A 16 5.77 -5.18 -1.60
C ASP A 16 4.81 -4.00 -1.41
N GLU A 17 3.67 -4.22 -0.74
CA GLU A 17 2.73 -3.17 -0.37
C GLU A 17 3.37 -2.16 0.59
N LEU A 18 4.11 -2.65 1.60
CA LEU A 18 4.85 -1.79 2.52
C LEU A 18 5.93 -0.98 1.80
N HIS A 19 6.67 -1.59 0.88
CA HIS A 19 7.70 -0.89 0.13
C HIS A 19 7.10 0.19 -0.78
N ALA A 20 5.94 -0.08 -1.39
CA ALA A 20 5.21 0.91 -2.15
C ALA A 20 4.81 2.13 -1.29
N LEU A 21 4.34 1.91 -0.06
CA LEU A 21 4.06 3.01 0.89
C LEU A 21 5.34 3.79 1.27
N ALA A 22 6.42 3.07 1.55
CA ALA A 22 7.70 3.65 1.92
C ALA A 22 8.27 4.54 0.79
N GLU A 23 8.18 4.05 -0.45
CA GLU A 23 8.59 4.78 -1.64
C GLU A 23 7.74 6.04 -1.84
N HIS A 24 6.41 5.91 -1.80
CA HIS A 24 5.46 7.01 -2.03
C HIS A 24 5.66 8.17 -1.05
N GLU A 25 5.71 7.85 0.24
CA GLU A 25 5.81 8.86 1.31
C GLU A 25 7.26 9.28 1.59
N HIS A 26 8.23 8.64 0.93
CA HIS A 26 9.66 8.84 1.17
C HIS A 26 10.08 8.66 2.65
N ILE A 27 9.58 7.58 3.26
CA ILE A 27 9.83 7.24 4.67
C ILE A 27 10.50 5.87 4.80
N PRO A 28 11.21 5.59 5.92
CA PRO A 28 11.75 4.26 6.17
C PRO A 28 10.67 3.19 6.30
N ASP A 29 10.97 1.94 5.93
CA ASP A 29 10.07 0.79 6.02
C ASP A 29 9.34 0.65 7.37
N MET A 30 10.04 0.91 8.47
CA MET A 30 9.44 0.86 9.81
C MET A 30 8.34 1.93 10.02
N ALA A 31 8.52 3.12 9.44
CA ALA A 31 7.53 4.18 9.47
C ALA A 31 6.36 3.87 8.52
N ALA A 32 6.65 3.29 7.34
CA ALA A 32 5.64 2.80 6.41
C ALA A 32 4.78 1.69 7.03
N ALA A 33 5.37 0.78 7.83
CA ALA A 33 4.63 -0.23 8.58
C ALA A 33 3.60 0.40 9.53
N ALA A 34 4.02 1.41 10.28
CA ALA A 34 3.15 2.13 11.22
C ALA A 34 2.04 2.90 10.48
N LEU A 35 2.37 3.55 9.37
CA LEU A 35 1.42 4.25 8.51
C LEU A 35 0.38 3.29 7.91
N GLY A 36 0.84 2.18 7.34
CA GLY A 36 -0.01 1.15 6.75
C GLY A 36 -0.99 0.59 7.77
N GLN A 37 -0.50 0.21 8.96
CA GLN A 37 -1.36 -0.27 10.04
C GLN A 37 -2.36 0.80 10.49
N TYR A 38 -1.94 2.07 10.58
CA TYR A 38 -2.85 3.16 10.91
C TYR A 38 -3.97 3.31 9.85
N LEU A 39 -3.61 3.36 8.57
CA LEU A 39 -4.54 3.53 7.46
C LEU A 39 -5.53 2.37 7.35
N LEU A 40 -5.09 1.11 7.47
CA LEU A 40 -5.99 -0.04 7.43
C LEU A 40 -7.06 -0.03 8.55
N ASN A 41 -6.81 0.70 9.65
CA ASN A 41 -7.79 0.88 10.73
C ASN A 41 -8.67 2.14 10.57
N GLN A 42 -8.45 2.96 9.54
CA GLN A 42 -9.28 4.14 9.26
C GLN A 42 -10.40 3.84 8.28
N PRO A 43 -11.59 4.45 8.43
CA PRO A 43 -12.62 4.44 7.39
C PRO A 43 -12.05 4.97 6.07
N GLY A 44 -12.04 4.11 5.04
CA GLY A 44 -11.51 4.46 3.72
C GLY A 44 -9.98 4.45 3.62
N GLY A 45 -9.22 4.03 4.63
CA GLY A 45 -7.76 4.04 4.52
C GLY A 45 -7.22 3.00 3.53
N CYS A 46 -7.92 1.89 3.28
CA CYS A 46 -7.57 0.99 2.18
C CYS A 46 -7.70 1.70 0.81
N LYS A 47 -8.66 2.61 0.66
CA LYS A 47 -8.79 3.44 -0.54
C LYS A 47 -7.62 4.43 -0.66
N THR A 48 -7.16 4.98 0.45
CA THR A 48 -5.96 5.84 0.48
C THR A 48 -4.72 5.08 0.00
N ILE A 49 -4.48 3.87 0.51
CA ILE A 49 -3.37 3.01 0.09
C ILE A 49 -3.48 2.68 -1.41
N GLN A 50 -4.67 2.29 -1.88
CA GLN A 50 -4.90 2.04 -3.31
C GLN A 50 -4.53 3.26 -4.17
N ASN A 51 -4.91 4.46 -3.72
CA ASN A 51 -4.61 5.68 -4.44
C ASN A 51 -3.10 5.93 -4.49
N MET A 52 -2.37 5.84 -3.37
CA MET A 52 -0.91 6.00 -3.33
C MET A 52 -0.21 5.14 -4.39
N ILE A 53 -0.48 3.83 -4.39
CA ILE A 53 0.11 2.88 -5.36
C ILE A 53 -0.32 3.24 -6.80
N SER A 54 -1.57 3.65 -7.01
CA SER A 54 -2.06 4.05 -8.34
C SER A 54 -1.38 5.32 -8.86
N GLU A 55 -1.04 6.26 -7.98
CA GLU A 55 -0.31 7.47 -8.30
C GLU A 55 1.14 7.16 -8.68
N ASP A 56 1.80 6.25 -7.96
CA ASP A 56 3.15 5.80 -8.31
C ASP A 56 3.20 5.07 -9.64
N ILE A 57 2.19 4.23 -9.96
CA ILE A 57 2.07 3.61 -11.29
C ILE A 57 1.99 4.69 -12.37
N ARG A 58 1.22 5.75 -12.15
CA ARG A 58 1.09 6.87 -13.09
C ARG A 58 2.43 7.58 -13.26
N TRP A 59 3.11 7.94 -12.17
CA TRP A 59 4.42 8.60 -12.23
C TRP A 59 5.48 7.72 -12.89
N ALA A 60 5.48 6.41 -12.62
CA ALA A 60 6.37 5.44 -13.25
C ALA A 60 6.19 5.37 -14.76
N ARG A 61 4.93 5.38 -15.24
CA ARG A 61 4.64 5.45 -16.69
C ARG A 61 5.04 6.78 -17.30
N GLU A 62 4.77 7.89 -16.62
CA GLU A 62 5.13 9.24 -17.11
C GLU A 62 6.65 9.42 -17.28
N ARG A 63 7.46 8.78 -16.41
CA ARG A 63 8.92 8.76 -16.53
C ARG A 63 9.48 7.69 -17.47
N GLY A 64 8.62 6.87 -18.09
CA GLY A 64 9.01 5.78 -18.99
C GLY A 64 9.57 4.53 -18.29
N ASP A 65 9.36 4.39 -16.99
CA ASP A 65 9.80 3.25 -16.18
C ASP A 65 8.73 2.14 -16.15
N GLU A 66 8.55 1.51 -17.31
CA GLU A 66 7.55 0.45 -17.51
C GLU A 66 7.78 -0.79 -16.62
N ARG A 67 9.03 -1.03 -16.21
CA ARG A 67 9.36 -2.14 -15.30
C ARG A 67 8.73 -1.88 -13.93
N HIS A 68 9.02 -0.73 -13.36
CA HIS A 68 8.52 -0.37 -12.05
C HIS A 68 7.00 -0.19 -12.04
N ALA A 69 6.44 0.40 -13.10
CA ALA A 69 4.99 0.48 -13.27
C ALA A 69 4.31 -0.90 -13.24
N ARG A 70 4.95 -1.92 -13.82
CA ARG A 70 4.46 -3.31 -13.80
C ARG A 70 4.56 -3.95 -12.42
N GLU A 71 5.66 -3.73 -11.71
CA GLU A 71 5.86 -4.19 -10.32
C GLU A 71 4.74 -3.64 -9.42
N LEU A 72 4.56 -2.31 -9.41
CA LEU A 72 3.48 -1.67 -8.65
C LEU A 72 2.08 -2.12 -9.06
N THR A 73 1.87 -2.43 -10.34
CA THR A 73 0.57 -2.94 -10.82
C THR A 73 0.26 -4.31 -10.21
N LEU A 74 1.26 -5.19 -10.04
CA LEU A 74 1.08 -6.48 -9.38
C LEU A 74 0.78 -6.28 -7.90
N THR A 75 1.55 -5.42 -7.22
CA THR A 75 1.32 -5.03 -5.82
C THR A 75 -0.10 -4.51 -5.61
N LEU A 76 -0.59 -3.64 -6.50
CA LEU A 76 -1.95 -3.10 -6.43
C LEU A 76 -3.02 -4.20 -6.60
N GLN A 77 -2.81 -5.16 -7.50
CA GLN A 77 -3.74 -6.27 -7.71
C GLN A 77 -3.84 -7.17 -6.49
N GLU A 78 -2.70 -7.50 -5.88
CA GLU A 78 -2.64 -8.28 -4.64
C GLU A 78 -3.32 -7.54 -3.48
N PHE A 79 -3.05 -6.23 -3.34
CA PHE A 79 -3.67 -5.40 -2.31
C PHE A 79 -5.19 -5.36 -2.41
N VAL A 80 -5.73 -5.09 -3.60
CA VAL A 80 -7.19 -5.04 -3.83
C VAL A 80 -7.84 -6.41 -3.66
N SER A 81 -7.12 -7.49 -3.97
CA SER A 81 -7.62 -8.85 -3.76
C SER A 81 -7.70 -9.22 -2.29
N SER A 82 -6.76 -8.74 -1.48
CA SER A 82 -6.69 -8.97 -0.03
C SER A 82 -7.60 -8.03 0.77
N HIS A 83 -7.93 -6.85 0.22
CA HIS A 83 -8.73 -5.80 0.86
C HIS A 83 -9.97 -5.42 0.01
N PRO A 84 -11.01 -6.26 -0.02
CA PRO A 84 -12.20 -6.02 -0.84
C PRO A 84 -12.99 -4.75 -0.45
N GLU A 85 -12.82 -4.22 0.77
CA GLU A 85 -13.41 -2.96 1.21
C GLU A 85 -13.00 -1.75 0.37
N VAL A 86 -11.88 -1.84 -0.36
CA VAL A 86 -11.45 -0.82 -1.32
C VAL A 86 -12.51 -0.54 -2.39
N ASN A 87 -13.26 -1.57 -2.79
CA ASN A 87 -14.30 -1.49 -3.81
C ASN A 87 -15.70 -1.27 -3.24
N ASN A 88 -15.86 -1.33 -1.91
CA ASN A 88 -17.15 -1.17 -1.25
C ASN A 88 -17.00 -0.21 -0.06
N PRO A 89 -17.09 1.11 -0.28
CA PRO A 89 -16.92 2.07 0.80
C PRO A 89 -17.96 1.80 1.89
N PRO A 90 -17.59 1.89 3.18
CA PRO A 90 -18.53 1.68 4.26
C PRO A 90 -19.69 2.65 4.12
N LEU A 91 -20.92 2.12 4.15
CA LEU A 91 -22.14 2.91 4.20
C LEU A 91 -22.07 3.79 5.44
N VAL A 92 -21.83 5.08 5.25
CA VAL A 92 -21.85 6.08 6.32
C VAL A 92 -23.32 6.18 6.78
N HIS A 93 -23.60 5.67 7.99
CA HIS A 93 -24.88 5.88 8.69
C HIS A 93 -24.81 7.13 9.56
#